data_AF-A0A377LS39-F1
#
_entry.id   AF-A0A377LS39-F1
#
_cell.length_a   1.000
_cell.length_b   1.000
_cell.length_c   1.000
_cell.angle_alpha   90.00
_cell.angle_beta   90.00
_cell.angle_gamma   90.00
#
_symmetry.space_group_name_H-M   'P 1'
#
loop_
_entity.id
_entity.type
_entity.pdbx_description
1 polymer ?
#
loop_
_entity_poly.entity_id
_entity_poly.type
_entity_poly.pdbx_seq_one_letter_code
_entity_poly.pdbx_strand_id
1 'polypeptide(L)'
;MAVIDLSQLPAPQIVDVPDFETLLAERKAAFVALYPADEQDAVRRTLALESEPVTKLLQESTYREILLRQRINEAAQAVMVAYAIGGDLDQLAANYNVKRLTVTPADNDAVPPVAAVMESDEALRLRVPAAFEGLSVAGPTAAYEFHAKSADGRVADASATSPAPAEVVLTVLSREGDGTAEADLLSVVEQALNSENVRR
;
A
#
# COMPACT_ATOMS: atom_id res chain seq x y z
N MET A 1 14.76 -6.51 -14.91
CA MET A 1 13.98 -5.31 -15.26
C MET A 1 13.85 -4.50 -13.98
N ALA A 2 14.16 -3.19 -13.97
CA ALA A 2 14.03 -2.41 -12.74
C ALA A 2 12.55 -2.40 -12.34
N VAL A 3 12.25 -2.94 -11.15
CA VAL A 3 10.90 -2.86 -10.56
C VAL A 3 10.60 -1.37 -10.43
N ILE A 4 9.56 -0.89 -11.14
CA ILE A 4 9.11 0.49 -11.00
C ILE A 4 8.74 0.71 -9.53
N ASP A 5 9.30 1.74 -8.91
CA ASP A 5 8.89 2.12 -7.56
C ASP A 5 7.46 2.66 -7.62
N LEU A 6 6.50 1.78 -7.34
CA LEU A 6 5.07 2.08 -7.36
C LEU A 6 4.70 3.20 -6.39
N SER A 7 5.51 3.45 -5.36
CA SER A 7 5.24 4.52 -4.38
C SER A 7 5.45 5.93 -4.93
N GLN A 8 6.16 6.07 -6.06
CA GLN A 8 6.41 7.36 -6.71
C GLN A 8 5.29 7.76 -7.68
N LEU A 9 4.27 6.92 -7.87
CA LEU A 9 3.14 7.27 -8.72
C LEU A 9 2.30 8.37 -8.04
N PRO A 10 1.73 9.33 -8.79
CA PRO A 10 0.84 10.33 -8.24
C PRO A 10 -0.46 9.67 -7.77
N ALA A 11 -0.87 10.00 -6.54
CA ALA A 11 -2.08 9.44 -5.96
C ALA A 11 -3.30 9.71 -6.87
N PRO A 12 -4.12 8.69 -7.16
CA PRO A 12 -5.28 8.88 -8.00
C PRO A 12 -6.33 9.69 -7.23
N GLN A 13 -7.01 10.56 -7.98
CA GLN A 13 -8.21 11.25 -7.53
C GLN A 13 -9.41 10.54 -8.15
N ILE A 14 -10.08 9.70 -7.35
CA ILE A 14 -11.26 8.93 -7.81
C ILE A 14 -12.51 9.80 -7.80
N VAL A 15 -12.62 10.66 -6.79
CA VAL A 15 -13.70 11.63 -6.67
C VAL A 15 -13.10 13.03 -6.59
N ASP A 16 -13.64 13.94 -7.37
CA ASP A 16 -13.29 15.36 -7.32
C ASP A 16 -13.63 15.94 -5.96
N VAL A 17 -12.66 16.63 -5.35
CA VAL A 17 -12.82 17.32 -4.06
C VAL A 17 -12.76 18.82 -4.37
N PRO A 18 -13.92 19.47 -4.64
CA PRO A 18 -13.96 20.90 -4.86
C PRO A 18 -13.56 21.65 -3.58
N ASP A 19 -13.13 22.90 -3.75
CA ASP A 19 -12.93 23.77 -2.60
C ASP A 19 -14.26 24.04 -1.87
N PHE A 20 -14.15 24.40 -0.59
CA PHE A 20 -15.29 24.59 0.29
C PHE A 20 -16.26 25.65 -0.20
N GLU A 21 -15.77 26.79 -0.70
CA GLU A 21 -16.60 27.91 -1.11
C GLU A 21 -17.38 27.60 -2.39
N THR A 22 -16.74 26.91 -3.34
CA THR A 22 -17.41 26.42 -4.55
C THR A 22 -18.57 25.49 -4.20
N LEU A 23 -18.33 24.47 -3.36
CA LEU A 23 -19.37 23.52 -2.99
C LEU A 23 -20.48 24.15 -2.14
N LEU A 24 -20.14 25.11 -1.25
CA LEU A 24 -21.13 25.86 -0.49
C LEU A 24 -22.01 26.72 -1.39
N ALA A 25 -21.43 27.39 -2.40
CA ALA A 25 -22.18 28.19 -3.36
C ALA A 25 -23.15 27.33 -4.18
N GLU A 26 -22.70 26.16 -4.66
CA GLU A 26 -23.55 25.18 -5.34
C GLU A 26 -24.72 24.73 -4.45
N ARG A 27 -24.45 24.38 -3.19
CA ARG A 27 -25.48 23.96 -2.24
C ARG A 27 -26.47 25.07 -1.88
N LYS A 28 -26.00 26.31 -1.70
CA LYS A 28 -26.88 27.47 -1.52
C LYS A 28 -27.79 27.67 -2.73
N ALA A 29 -27.24 27.55 -3.95
CA ALA A 29 -28.04 27.65 -5.17
C ALA A 29 -29.08 26.52 -5.28
N ALA A 30 -28.70 25.28 -4.96
CA ALA A 30 -29.61 24.14 -4.93
C ALA A 30 -30.73 24.32 -3.89
N PHE A 31 -30.41 24.85 -2.69
CA PHE A 31 -31.41 25.15 -1.67
C PHE A 31 -32.38 26.23 -2.13
N VAL A 32 -31.89 27.31 -2.74
CA VAL A 32 -32.76 28.38 -3.30
C VAL A 32 -33.70 27.83 -4.37
N ALA A 33 -33.23 26.90 -5.21
CA ALA A 33 -34.03 26.29 -6.28
C ALA A 33 -35.23 25.45 -5.76
N LEU A 34 -35.27 25.09 -4.47
CA LEU A 34 -36.41 24.40 -3.86
C LEU A 34 -37.61 25.33 -3.60
N TYR A 35 -37.42 26.65 -3.68
CA TYR A 35 -38.48 27.64 -3.45
C TYR A 35 -39.14 28.10 -4.76
N PRO A 36 -40.42 28.53 -4.72
CA PRO A 36 -41.09 29.19 -5.84
C PRO A 36 -40.29 30.39 -6.37
N ALA A 37 -40.32 30.62 -7.69
CA ALA A 37 -39.46 31.60 -8.37
C ALA A 37 -39.57 33.03 -7.81
N ASP A 38 -40.74 33.41 -7.34
CA ASP A 38 -41.02 34.71 -6.71
C ASP A 38 -40.42 34.87 -5.31
N GLU A 39 -40.11 33.77 -4.62
CA GLU A 39 -39.48 33.76 -3.29
C GLU A 39 -37.95 33.61 -3.33
N GLN A 40 -37.39 33.13 -4.45
CA GLN A 40 -35.96 32.79 -4.56
C GLN A 40 -35.02 33.95 -4.26
N ASP A 41 -35.34 35.16 -4.71
CA ASP A 41 -34.51 36.36 -4.46
C ASP A 41 -34.47 36.72 -2.97
N ALA A 42 -35.58 36.55 -2.27
CA ALA A 42 -35.65 36.78 -0.83
C ALA A 42 -34.80 35.76 -0.08
N VAL A 43 -34.94 34.47 -0.41
CA VAL A 43 -34.16 33.38 0.21
C VAL A 43 -32.66 33.56 -0.06
N ARG A 44 -32.27 33.94 -1.28
CA ARG A 44 -30.86 34.19 -1.65
C ARG A 44 -30.23 35.28 -0.78
N ARG A 45 -30.97 36.38 -0.51
CA ARG A 45 -30.51 37.45 0.38
C ARG A 45 -30.36 36.98 1.83
N THR A 46 -31.30 36.16 2.32
CA THR A 46 -31.25 35.59 3.67
C THR A 46 -30.03 34.67 3.83
N LEU A 47 -29.75 33.79 2.86
CA LEU A 47 -28.58 32.89 2.89
C LEU A 47 -27.23 33.58 2.67
N ALA A 48 -27.22 34.87 2.28
CA ALA A 48 -26.01 35.67 2.25
C ALA A 48 -25.56 36.08 3.67
N LEU A 49 -26.45 36.03 4.66
CA LEU A 49 -26.10 36.30 6.05
C LEU A 49 -25.42 35.09 6.68
N GLU A 50 -24.22 35.29 7.21
CA GLU A 50 -23.46 34.25 7.92
C GLU A 50 -24.08 33.86 9.26
N SER A 51 -24.87 34.74 9.87
CA SER A 51 -25.59 34.49 11.12
C SER A 51 -26.84 33.63 10.92
N GLU A 52 -27.28 33.42 9.68
CA GLU A 52 -28.47 32.65 9.40
C GLU A 52 -28.26 31.17 9.74
N PRO A 53 -29.10 30.54 10.60
CA PRO A 53 -28.95 29.14 10.97
C PRO A 53 -28.91 28.17 9.78
N VAL A 54 -29.68 28.42 8.71
CA VAL A 54 -29.63 27.57 7.51
C VAL A 54 -28.28 27.69 6.82
N THR A 55 -27.66 28.88 6.77
CA THR A 55 -26.29 29.05 6.25
C THR A 55 -25.29 28.20 7.04
N LYS A 56 -25.40 28.17 8.37
CA LYS A 56 -24.55 27.31 9.23
C LYS A 56 -24.77 25.83 8.99
N LEU A 57 -26.01 25.40 8.81
CA LEU A 57 -26.33 24.00 8.47
C LEU A 57 -25.74 23.61 7.11
N LEU A 58 -25.84 24.48 6.10
CA LEU A 58 -25.25 24.25 4.78
C LEU A 58 -23.71 24.19 4.85
N GLN A 59 -23.08 25.02 5.67
CA GLN A 59 -21.63 24.98 5.92
C GLN A 59 -21.20 23.65 6.56
N GLU A 60 -21.88 23.22 7.63
CA GLU A 60 -21.59 21.92 8.28
C GLU A 60 -21.74 20.76 7.29
N SER A 61 -22.83 20.75 6.51
CA SER A 61 -23.08 19.70 5.54
C SER A 61 -22.06 19.70 4.39
N THR A 62 -21.61 20.88 3.94
CA THR A 62 -20.53 21.04 2.95
C THR A 62 -19.22 20.47 3.49
N TYR A 63 -18.87 20.78 4.74
CA TYR A 63 -17.67 20.27 5.39
C TYR A 63 -17.70 18.74 5.49
N ARG A 64 -18.83 18.15 5.90
CA ARG A 64 -18.99 16.70 5.94
C ARG A 64 -18.83 16.04 4.57
N GLU A 65 -19.35 16.67 3.53
CA GLU A 65 -19.24 16.13 2.17
C GLU A 65 -17.78 16.12 1.71
N ILE A 66 -17.02 17.18 1.95
CA ILE A 66 -15.58 17.23 1.62
C ILE A 66 -14.83 16.12 2.33
N LEU A 67 -15.06 15.95 3.65
CA LEU A 67 -14.45 14.86 4.41
C LEU A 67 -14.85 13.48 3.87
N LEU A 68 -16.10 13.30 3.45
CA LEU A 68 -16.55 12.05 2.87
C LEU A 68 -15.86 11.77 1.52
N ARG A 69 -15.76 12.77 0.64
CA ARG A 69 -15.06 12.64 -0.65
C ARG A 69 -13.57 12.35 -0.45
N GLN A 70 -12.93 13.01 0.51
CA GLN A 70 -11.56 12.70 0.92
C GLN A 70 -11.43 11.26 1.39
N ARG A 71 -12.31 10.81 2.29
CA ARG A 71 -12.31 9.43 2.81
C ARG A 71 -12.54 8.39 1.71
N ILE A 72 -13.32 8.71 0.68
CA ILE A 72 -13.48 7.84 -0.50
C ILE A 72 -12.17 7.73 -1.27
N ASN A 73 -11.45 8.83 -1.50
CA ASN A 73 -10.15 8.80 -2.15
C ASN A 73 -9.11 8.01 -1.33
N GLU A 74 -9.08 8.18 -0.01
CA GLU A 74 -8.21 7.41 0.89
C GLU A 74 -8.55 5.92 0.87
N ALA A 75 -9.84 5.57 0.90
CA ALA A 75 -10.28 4.17 0.78
C ALA A 75 -9.93 3.56 -0.58
N ALA A 76 -9.96 4.35 -1.65
CA ALA A 76 -9.51 3.89 -2.96
C ALA A 76 -7.99 3.68 -3.02
N GLN A 77 -7.20 4.50 -2.34
CA GLN A 77 -5.75 4.31 -2.22
C GLN A 77 -5.42 3.02 -1.43
N ALA A 78 -6.17 2.72 -0.37
CA ALA A 78 -6.01 1.51 0.43
C ALA A 78 -6.18 0.21 -0.38
N VAL A 79 -6.92 0.23 -1.48
CA VAL A 79 -7.08 -0.94 -2.37
C VAL A 79 -6.04 -1.02 -3.50
N MET A 80 -5.02 -0.14 -3.48
CA MET A 80 -3.96 -0.10 -4.48
C MET A 80 -2.61 -0.40 -3.85
N VAL A 81 -1.88 -1.39 -4.38
CA VAL A 81 -0.57 -1.82 -3.84
C VAL A 81 0.42 -0.65 -3.69
N ALA A 82 0.36 0.34 -4.58
CA ALA A 82 1.17 1.55 -4.53
C ALA A 82 1.02 2.37 -3.24
N TYR A 83 -0.18 2.44 -2.67
CA TYR A 83 -0.52 3.33 -1.55
C TYR A 83 -0.99 2.60 -0.30
N ALA A 84 -1.44 1.36 -0.42
CA ALA A 84 -1.88 0.56 0.71
C ALA A 84 -0.77 0.42 1.77
N ILE A 85 -1.17 0.47 3.03
CA ILE A 85 -0.29 0.36 4.20
C ILE A 85 -0.84 -0.65 5.20
N GLY A 86 0.03 -1.22 6.03
CA GLY A 86 -0.34 -2.16 7.09
C GLY A 86 -1.26 -3.29 6.61
N GLY A 87 -2.38 -3.46 7.31
CA GLY A 87 -3.33 -4.56 7.04
C GLY A 87 -3.98 -4.54 5.66
N ASP A 88 -4.14 -3.37 5.04
CA ASP A 88 -4.69 -3.27 3.68
C ASP A 88 -3.69 -3.82 2.66
N LEU A 89 -2.40 -3.50 2.83
CA LEU A 89 -1.33 -4.07 2.01
C LEU A 89 -1.20 -5.58 2.23
N ASP A 90 -1.37 -6.06 3.45
CA ASP A 90 -1.34 -7.49 3.77
C ASP A 90 -2.45 -8.26 3.03
N GLN A 91 -3.66 -7.70 2.96
CA GLN A 91 -4.78 -8.29 2.21
C GLN A 91 -4.50 -8.30 0.70
N LEU A 92 -3.93 -7.22 0.16
CA LEU A 92 -3.56 -7.18 -1.25
C LEU A 92 -2.44 -8.16 -1.57
N ALA A 93 -1.43 -8.28 -0.71
CA ALA A 93 -0.34 -9.23 -0.86
C ALA A 93 -0.84 -10.69 -0.84
N ALA A 94 -1.85 -10.99 -0.01
CA ALA A 94 -2.45 -12.31 0.07
C ALA A 94 -3.05 -12.78 -1.27
N ASN A 95 -3.57 -11.87 -2.11
CA ASN A 95 -4.06 -12.21 -3.46
C ASN A 95 -2.97 -12.78 -4.38
N TYR A 96 -1.70 -12.50 -4.07
CA TYR A 96 -0.53 -12.96 -4.81
C TYR A 96 0.22 -14.08 -4.07
N ASN A 97 -0.41 -14.71 -3.07
CA ASN A 97 0.23 -15.68 -2.16
C ASN A 97 1.49 -15.14 -1.46
N VAL A 98 1.59 -13.82 -1.29
CA VAL A 98 2.65 -13.16 -0.53
C VAL A 98 2.14 -12.85 0.87
N LYS A 99 2.97 -13.12 1.88
CA LYS A 99 2.71 -12.75 3.28
C LYS A 99 3.85 -11.89 3.81
N ARG A 100 3.51 -11.01 4.75
CA ARG A 100 4.49 -10.24 5.50
C ARG A 100 5.39 -11.18 6.30
N LEU A 101 6.69 -10.99 6.17
CA LEU A 101 7.69 -11.81 6.86
C LEU A 101 7.97 -11.23 8.26
N THR A 102 8.27 -12.13 9.20
CA THR A 102 8.84 -11.75 10.49
C THR A 102 10.35 -11.63 10.32
N VAL A 103 10.89 -10.45 10.60
CA VAL A 103 12.34 -10.18 10.56
C VAL A 103 12.99 -10.64 11.85
N THR A 104 12.40 -10.25 12.99
CA THR A 104 12.87 -10.66 14.32
C THR A 104 11.67 -11.20 15.09
N PRO A 105 11.71 -12.46 15.58
CA PRO A 105 10.63 -13.01 16.41
C PRO A 105 10.38 -12.18 17.67
N ALA A 106 9.17 -12.28 18.21
CA ALA A 106 8.86 -11.68 19.51
C ALA A 106 9.63 -12.41 20.63
N ASP A 107 10.08 -11.64 21.62
CA ASP A 107 10.65 -12.17 22.86
C ASP A 107 9.69 -11.84 24.02
N ASN A 108 8.92 -12.85 24.42
CA ASN A 108 7.97 -12.73 25.53
C ASN A 108 8.61 -12.93 26.90
N ASP A 109 9.85 -13.44 26.94
CA ASP A 109 10.58 -13.71 28.18
C ASP A 109 11.40 -12.47 28.63
N ALA A 110 11.68 -11.53 27.70
CA ALA A 110 12.22 -10.23 28.01
C ALA A 110 11.30 -9.40 28.92
N VAL A 111 11.90 -8.57 29.79
CA VAL A 111 11.17 -7.64 30.67
C VAL A 111 11.61 -6.20 30.37
N PRO A 112 10.76 -5.36 29.73
CA PRO A 112 9.42 -5.68 29.21
C PRO A 112 9.46 -6.58 27.96
N PRO A 113 8.35 -7.27 27.62
CA PRO A 113 8.25 -8.09 26.40
C PRO A 113 8.56 -7.29 25.14
N VAL A 114 9.30 -7.88 24.22
CA VAL A 114 9.70 -7.27 22.94
C VAL A 114 8.81 -7.84 21.82
N ALA A 115 8.06 -6.96 21.16
CA ALA A 115 7.22 -7.35 20.03
C ALA A 115 8.07 -7.79 18.83
N ALA A 116 7.50 -8.67 17.99
CA ALA A 116 8.14 -9.09 16.75
C ALA A 116 8.36 -7.89 15.82
N VAL A 117 9.53 -7.84 15.18
CA VAL A 117 9.82 -6.90 14.10
C VAL A 117 9.36 -7.54 12.80
N MET A 118 8.39 -6.90 12.14
CA MET A 118 7.83 -7.35 10.88
C MET A 118 8.50 -6.62 9.71
N GLU A 119 8.46 -7.25 8.54
CA GLU A 119 8.85 -6.64 7.27
C GLU A 119 8.09 -5.33 7.05
N SER A 120 8.78 -4.31 6.51
CA SER A 120 8.17 -2.99 6.27
C SER A 120 7.21 -3.00 5.08
N ASP A 121 6.34 -1.99 5.01
CA ASP A 121 5.41 -1.85 3.87
C ASP A 121 6.14 -1.64 2.55
N GLU A 122 7.28 -0.94 2.54
CA GLU A 122 8.10 -0.75 1.35
C GLU A 122 8.65 -2.08 0.83
N ALA A 123 9.18 -2.93 1.72
CA ALA A 123 9.72 -4.23 1.35
C ALA A 123 8.61 -5.18 0.85
N LEU A 124 7.48 -5.24 1.57
CA LEU A 124 6.34 -6.06 1.15
C LEU A 124 5.78 -5.60 -0.20
N ARG A 125 5.65 -4.29 -0.41
CA ARG A 125 5.14 -3.69 -1.65
C ARG A 125 5.97 -4.07 -2.87
N LEU A 126 7.29 -4.20 -2.73
CA LEU A 126 8.17 -4.64 -3.83
C LEU A 126 8.01 -6.14 -4.14
N ARG A 127 7.70 -6.96 -3.14
CA ARG A 127 7.49 -8.41 -3.33
C ARG A 127 6.18 -8.75 -4.02
N VAL A 128 5.15 -7.93 -3.87
CA VAL A 128 3.85 -8.14 -4.52
C VAL A 128 3.96 -8.25 -6.05
N PRO A 129 4.49 -7.27 -6.80
CA PRO A 129 4.67 -7.42 -8.24
C PRO A 129 5.74 -8.46 -8.60
N ALA A 130 6.77 -8.64 -7.77
CA ALA A 130 7.79 -9.67 -7.98
C ALA A 130 7.22 -11.11 -7.87
N ALA A 131 6.06 -11.30 -7.24
CA ALA A 131 5.38 -12.58 -7.20
C ALA A 131 5.04 -13.12 -8.59
N PHE A 132 4.79 -12.25 -9.57
CA PHE A 132 4.58 -12.66 -10.96
C PHE A 132 5.84 -13.26 -11.59
N GLU A 133 7.02 -12.74 -11.26
CA GLU A 133 8.30 -13.31 -11.72
C GLU A 133 8.53 -14.70 -11.10
N GLY A 134 8.06 -14.89 -9.86
CA GLY A 134 8.10 -16.16 -9.14
C GLY A 134 7.18 -17.25 -9.69
N LEU A 135 6.23 -16.93 -10.57
CA LEU A 135 5.32 -17.93 -11.19
C LEU A 135 6.04 -18.81 -12.21
N SER A 136 7.17 -18.36 -12.75
CA SER A 136 7.93 -19.13 -13.72
C SER A 136 8.79 -20.19 -13.03
N VAL A 137 8.58 -21.45 -13.41
CA VAL A 137 9.38 -22.61 -12.96
C VAL A 137 10.60 -22.87 -13.86
N ALA A 138 10.70 -22.17 -15.00
CA ALA A 138 11.76 -22.33 -15.99
C ALA A 138 13.10 -21.68 -15.57
N GLY A 139 13.24 -21.29 -14.30
CA GLY A 139 14.45 -20.71 -13.73
C GLY A 139 14.92 -19.36 -14.31
N PRO A 140 14.04 -18.38 -14.59
CA PRO A 140 14.53 -17.04 -14.90
C PRO A 140 15.20 -16.42 -13.67
N THR A 141 16.18 -15.55 -13.89
CA THR A 141 16.90 -14.83 -12.82
C THR A 141 15.97 -14.23 -11.77
N ALA A 142 14.91 -13.55 -12.21
CA ALA A 142 13.96 -12.88 -11.32
C ALA A 142 13.15 -13.84 -10.43
N ALA A 143 12.93 -15.10 -10.86
CA ALA A 143 12.27 -16.09 -10.02
C ALA A 143 13.17 -16.51 -8.84
N TYR A 144 14.46 -16.74 -9.10
CA TYR A 144 15.43 -17.04 -8.04
C TYR A 144 15.51 -15.91 -7.01
N GLU A 145 15.55 -14.66 -7.48
CA GLU A 145 15.59 -13.48 -6.61
C GLU A 145 14.31 -13.35 -5.78
N PHE A 146 13.13 -13.55 -6.37
CA PHE A 146 11.86 -13.49 -5.65
C PHE A 146 11.76 -14.58 -4.57
N HIS A 147 12.08 -15.83 -4.91
CA HIS A 147 11.99 -16.96 -3.99
C HIS A 147 13.00 -16.84 -2.86
N ALA A 148 14.23 -16.37 -3.16
CA ALA A 148 15.24 -16.08 -2.15
C ALA A 148 14.79 -14.97 -1.18
N LYS A 149 14.28 -13.85 -1.70
CA LYS A 149 13.76 -12.73 -0.89
C LYS A 149 12.53 -13.11 -0.07
N SER A 150 11.76 -14.10 -0.52
CA SER A 150 10.55 -14.56 0.15
C SER A 150 10.78 -15.71 1.14
N ALA A 151 11.99 -16.26 1.20
CA ALA A 151 12.31 -17.41 2.04
C ALA A 151 12.31 -17.07 3.53
N ASP A 152 12.89 -15.93 3.92
CA ASP A 152 13.08 -15.53 5.31
C ASP A 152 13.10 -14.00 5.45
N GLY A 153 12.51 -13.47 6.53
CA GLY A 153 12.46 -12.03 6.79
C GLY A 153 13.83 -11.41 7.09
N ARG A 154 14.86 -12.21 7.33
CA ARG A 154 16.24 -11.74 7.50
C ARG A 154 16.92 -11.43 6.16
N VAL A 155 16.37 -11.84 5.02
CA VAL A 155 16.93 -11.49 3.71
C VAL A 155 16.64 -10.02 3.40
N ALA A 156 17.71 -9.22 3.29
CA ALA A 156 17.62 -7.82 2.89
C ALA A 156 17.52 -7.67 1.38
N ASP A 157 18.36 -8.39 0.65
CA ASP A 157 18.40 -8.42 -0.81
C ASP A 157 18.94 -9.77 -1.32
N ALA A 158 18.65 -10.10 -2.57
CA ALA A 158 19.19 -11.26 -3.23
C ALA A 158 19.35 -10.98 -4.73
N SER A 159 20.47 -11.45 -5.29
CA SER A 159 20.75 -11.39 -6.74
C SER A 159 21.13 -12.76 -7.26
N ALA A 160 20.63 -13.11 -8.44
CA ALA A 160 20.99 -14.35 -9.13
C ALA A 160 21.78 -14.05 -10.42
N THR A 161 22.84 -14.81 -10.65
CA THR A 161 23.61 -14.77 -11.90
C THR A 161 23.92 -16.19 -12.38
N SER A 162 24.20 -16.37 -13.67
CA SER A 162 24.55 -17.68 -14.24
C SER A 162 25.86 -17.54 -15.03
N PRO A 163 27.02 -17.84 -14.39
CA PRO A 163 28.32 -17.71 -15.05
C PRO A 163 28.56 -18.79 -16.11
N ALA A 164 27.90 -19.95 -15.99
CA ALA A 164 27.96 -21.05 -16.93
C ALA A 164 26.60 -21.76 -17.04
N PRO A 165 26.33 -22.51 -18.14
CA PRO A 165 25.11 -23.29 -18.27
C PRO A 165 24.92 -24.27 -17.10
N ALA A 166 23.69 -24.31 -16.57
CA ALA A 166 23.32 -25.11 -15.38
C ALA A 166 24.05 -24.74 -14.08
N GLU A 167 24.70 -23.56 -14.03
CA GLU A 167 25.28 -22.98 -12.82
C GLU A 167 24.51 -21.70 -12.46
N VAL A 168 23.97 -21.65 -11.23
CA VAL A 168 23.30 -20.47 -10.69
C VAL A 168 24.04 -20.05 -9.43
N VAL A 169 24.55 -18.81 -9.43
CA VAL A 169 25.17 -18.17 -8.28
C VAL A 169 24.17 -17.19 -7.70
N LEU A 170 23.71 -17.49 -6.49
CA LEU A 170 22.83 -16.62 -5.71
C LEU A 170 23.64 -15.91 -4.63
N THR A 171 23.61 -14.58 -4.65
CA THR A 171 24.19 -13.75 -3.59
C THR A 171 23.07 -13.28 -2.67
N VAL A 172 23.19 -13.55 -1.38
CA VAL A 172 22.21 -13.19 -0.35
C VAL A 172 22.81 -12.15 0.58
N LEU A 173 22.09 -11.06 0.81
CA LEU A 173 22.44 -10.03 1.78
C LEU A 173 21.55 -10.20 3.02
N SER A 174 22.16 -10.32 4.20
CA SER A 174 21.42 -10.35 5.46
C SER A 174 21.00 -8.94 5.88
N ARG A 175 19.87 -8.85 6.59
CA ARG A 175 19.41 -7.65 7.27
C ARG A 175 20.04 -7.51 8.67
N GLU A 176 20.64 -8.59 9.17
CA GLU A 176 21.27 -8.65 10.49
C GLU A 176 22.76 -8.30 10.42
N GLY A 177 23.30 -7.79 11.53
CA GLY A 177 24.73 -7.57 11.71
C GLY A 177 25.35 -6.62 10.68
N ASP A 178 26.42 -7.07 10.02
CA ASP A 178 27.15 -6.34 8.98
C ASP A 178 26.69 -6.67 7.55
N GLY A 179 25.58 -7.42 7.42
CA GLY A 179 25.05 -7.88 6.14
C GLY A 179 25.53 -9.28 5.72
N THR A 180 26.45 -9.90 6.47
CA THR A 180 26.88 -11.28 6.22
C THR A 180 25.72 -12.25 6.46
N ALA A 181 25.42 -13.09 5.46
CA ALA A 181 24.42 -14.15 5.60
C ALA A 181 25.06 -15.38 6.26
N GLU A 182 24.62 -15.69 7.47
CA GLU A 182 25.06 -16.86 8.24
C GLU A 182 24.58 -18.17 7.60
N ALA A 183 25.23 -19.28 7.95
CA ALA A 183 24.99 -20.59 7.34
C ALA A 183 23.54 -21.11 7.51
N ASP A 184 22.88 -20.73 8.60
CA ASP A 184 21.48 -21.07 8.84
C ASP A 184 20.54 -20.34 7.88
N LEU A 185 20.76 -19.05 7.62
CA LEU A 185 20.00 -18.26 6.65
C LEU A 185 20.20 -18.81 5.22
N LEU A 186 21.45 -19.14 4.87
CA LEU A 186 21.75 -19.75 3.56
C LEU A 186 21.04 -21.10 3.38
N SER A 187 20.98 -21.93 4.42
CA SER A 187 20.25 -23.20 4.41
C SER A 187 18.74 -23.01 4.19
N VAL A 188 18.13 -22.01 4.84
CA VAL A 188 16.70 -21.68 4.63
C VAL A 188 16.44 -21.27 3.18
N VAL A 189 17.29 -20.41 2.62
CA VAL A 189 17.19 -19.97 1.22
C VAL A 189 17.39 -21.14 0.25
N GLU A 190 18.38 -21.99 0.49
CA GLU A 190 18.66 -23.17 -0.34
C GLU A 190 17.47 -24.16 -0.33
N GLN A 191 16.89 -24.42 0.83
CA GLN A 191 15.70 -25.28 0.96
C GLN A 191 14.50 -24.71 0.20
N ALA A 192 14.27 -23.39 0.28
CA ALA A 192 13.20 -22.73 -0.46
C ALA A 192 13.36 -22.91 -1.97
N LEU A 193 14.58 -22.75 -2.49
CA LEU A 193 14.90 -22.83 -3.92
C LEU A 193 14.95 -24.26 -4.48
N ASN A 194 15.11 -25.27 -3.62
CA ASN A 194 15.12 -26.67 -4.01
C ASN A 194 13.73 -27.33 -3.95
N SER A 195 12.68 -26.58 -3.60
CA SER A 195 11.32 -27.11 -3.62
C SER A 195 10.85 -27.40 -5.06
N GLU A 196 10.07 -28.49 -5.26
CA GLU A 196 9.59 -28.92 -6.59
C GLU A 196 8.79 -27.83 -7.35
N ASN A 197 8.26 -26.84 -6.64
CA ASN A 197 7.51 -25.73 -7.22
C ASN A 197 8.41 -24.60 -7.77
N VAL A 198 9.72 -24.65 -7.50
CA VAL A 198 10.69 -23.62 -7.94
C VAL A 198 11.56 -24.12 -9.10
N ARG A 199 11.77 -25.44 -9.24
CA ARG A 199 12.54 -26.05 -10.33
C ARG A 199 11.75 -27.20 -10.96
N ARG A 200 11.17 -27.01 -12.14
CA ARG A 200 10.72 -28.08 -13.03
C ARG A 200 11.10 -27.81 -14.47
#